data_AF-A0AA46QJ41-F1
#
_entry.id   AF-A0AA46QJ41-F1
#
_cell.length_a   1.000
_cell.length_b   1.000
_cell.length_c   1.000
_cell.angle_alpha   90.00
_cell.angle_beta   90.00
_cell.angle_gamma   90.00
#
_symmetry.space_group_name_H-M   'P 1'
#
loop_
_entity.id
_entity.type
_entity.pdbx_description
1 polymer ?
#
loop_
_entity_poly.entity_id
_entity_poly.type
_entity_poly.pdbx_seq_one_letter_code
_entity_poly.pdbx_strand_id
1 'polypeptide(L)'
;MPPHAPYNATHFDQDIESSADYKDGYHRSIHKVEASLDNSLHAHQPLRVHVERVVRQYFAMLDDEMPTDLYELILKEIEQPLLSVVLEKCRGNQTKCAQILGLNRGTLRKKLKTYGLM
;
A
#
# COMPACT_ATOMS: atom_id res chain seq x y z
N MET A 1 2.00 -41.01 28.70
CA MET A 1 0.83 -41.86 28.38
C MET A 1 0.36 -42.44 29.70
N PRO A 2 -0.91 -42.35 30.14
CA PRO A 2 -2.19 -42.53 29.43
C PRO A 2 -3.26 -41.50 29.91
N PRO A 3 -4.58 -41.76 29.92
CA PRO A 3 -5.52 -42.03 28.84
C PRO A 3 -6.67 -41.00 28.75
N HIS A 4 -7.38 -41.00 27.61
CA HIS A 4 -8.70 -40.35 27.44
C HIS A 4 -9.80 -41.09 28.21
N ALA A 5 -10.67 -40.35 28.91
CA ALA A 5 -12.09 -40.69 29.10
C ALA A 5 -12.91 -39.44 29.53
N PRO A 6 -14.22 -39.39 29.22
CA PRO A 6 -14.93 -38.15 28.90
C PRO A 6 -15.81 -37.66 30.05
N TYR A 7 -16.04 -36.34 30.15
CA TYR A 7 -17.14 -35.83 30.98
C TYR A 7 -17.98 -34.77 30.27
N ASN A 8 -19.26 -35.07 30.31
CA ASN A 8 -20.39 -34.46 29.62
C ASN A 8 -20.88 -33.20 30.36
N ALA A 9 -21.62 -32.39 29.62
CA ALA A 9 -22.07 -31.06 30.01
C ALA A 9 -23.12 -31.02 31.15
N THR A 10 -23.08 -29.89 31.84
CA THR A 10 -24.11 -29.21 32.65
C THR A 10 -24.20 -29.51 34.15
N HIS A 11 -24.21 -28.40 34.91
CA HIS A 11 -24.49 -28.24 36.34
C HIS A 11 -23.35 -28.46 37.34
N PHE A 12 -22.59 -27.39 37.65
CA PHE A 12 -22.37 -26.94 39.03
C PHE A 12 -21.78 -25.52 39.05
N ASP A 13 -22.36 -24.67 39.88
CA ASP A 13 -21.97 -23.30 40.22
C ASP A 13 -20.54 -23.16 40.72
N GLN A 14 -20.01 -21.93 40.60
CA GLN A 14 -19.01 -21.28 41.47
C GLN A 14 -17.76 -22.15 41.74
N ASP A 15 -16.63 -21.92 41.04
CA ASP A 15 -15.61 -21.01 41.53
C ASP A 15 -14.60 -20.70 40.42
N ILE A 16 -14.72 -19.56 39.72
CA ILE A 16 -13.55 -18.87 39.16
C ILE A 16 -13.76 -17.39 39.44
N GLU A 17 -13.45 -16.98 40.66
CA GLU A 17 -13.19 -15.59 40.97
C GLU A 17 -12.06 -15.07 40.06
N SER A 18 -12.35 -13.94 39.41
CA SER A 18 -11.44 -12.82 39.15
C SER A 18 -9.98 -13.17 38.82
N SER A 19 -9.69 -13.26 37.53
CA SER A 19 -8.41 -12.82 36.98
C SER A 19 -8.63 -12.30 35.56
N ALA A 20 -9.16 -11.08 35.48
CA ALA A 20 -9.33 -10.35 34.22
C ALA A 20 -8.00 -9.87 33.60
N ASP A 21 -6.85 -10.24 34.18
CA ASP A 21 -5.53 -9.74 33.78
C ASP A 21 -4.78 -10.71 32.85
N TYR A 22 -5.25 -11.94 32.67
CA TYR A 22 -4.57 -12.93 31.82
C TYR A 22 -4.89 -12.83 30.32
N LYS A 23 -5.83 -11.96 29.92
CA LYS A 23 -6.32 -11.88 28.53
C LYS A 23 -5.78 -10.70 27.73
N ASP A 24 -5.13 -9.74 28.37
CA ASP A 24 -4.72 -8.50 27.69
C ASP A 24 -3.31 -8.58 27.06
N GLY A 25 -2.46 -9.49 27.53
CA GLY A 25 -1.11 -9.72 26.99
C GLY A 25 -1.09 -10.51 25.68
N TYR A 26 -2.01 -11.45 25.50
CA TYR A 26 -2.05 -12.29 24.29
C TYR A 26 -2.64 -11.51 23.09
N HIS A 27 -3.66 -10.69 23.32
CA HIS A 27 -4.29 -9.88 22.26
C HIS A 27 -3.35 -8.78 21.73
N ARG A 28 -2.56 -8.16 22.62
CA ARG A 28 -1.53 -7.18 22.25
C ARG A 28 -0.37 -7.82 21.47
N SER A 29 -0.04 -9.08 21.79
CA SER A 29 1.04 -9.81 21.13
C SER A 29 0.65 -10.28 19.72
N ILE A 30 -0.61 -10.70 19.52
CA ILE A 30 -1.14 -11.06 18.19
C ILE A 30 -1.19 -9.83 17.27
N HIS A 31 -1.72 -8.69 17.73
CA HIS A 31 -1.78 -7.46 16.91
C HIS A 31 -0.40 -6.92 16.52
N LYS A 32 0.61 -7.07 17.38
CA LYS A 32 1.98 -6.65 17.07
C LYS A 32 2.63 -7.57 16.03
N VAL A 33 2.31 -8.87 16.05
CA VAL A 33 2.82 -9.87 15.10
C VAL A 33 2.17 -9.68 13.71
N GLU A 34 0.85 -9.47 13.64
CA GLU A 34 0.15 -9.18 12.38
C GLU A 34 0.67 -7.90 11.71
N ALA A 35 0.81 -6.80 12.47
CA ALA A 35 1.36 -5.54 11.96
C ALA A 35 2.80 -5.66 11.44
N SER A 36 3.60 -6.57 12.02
CA SER A 36 4.99 -6.81 11.60
C SER A 36 5.12 -7.77 10.41
N LEU A 37 4.18 -8.70 10.21
CA LEU A 37 4.10 -9.55 9.01
C LEU A 37 3.60 -8.77 7.80
N ASP A 38 2.64 -7.86 8.03
CA ASP A 38 2.14 -6.96 6.99
C ASP A 38 3.27 -6.13 6.37
N ASN A 39 4.18 -5.60 7.18
CA ASN A 39 5.28 -4.75 6.71
C ASN A 39 6.24 -5.47 5.74
N SER A 40 6.42 -6.78 5.88
CA SER A 40 7.29 -7.58 4.98
C SER A 40 6.60 -7.99 3.67
N LEU A 41 5.27 -8.13 3.66
CA LEU A 41 4.50 -8.47 2.45
C LEU A 41 4.27 -7.26 1.54
N HIS A 42 4.25 -6.05 2.12
CA HIS A 42 4.12 -4.81 1.35
C HIS A 42 5.41 -4.42 0.60
N ALA A 43 6.58 -4.92 1.00
CA ALA A 43 7.86 -4.56 0.41
C ALA A 43 8.03 -4.95 -1.09
N HIS A 44 7.17 -5.82 -1.62
CA HIS A 44 7.26 -6.30 -3.01
C HIS A 44 5.92 -6.25 -3.77
N GLN A 45 4.97 -5.43 -3.32
CA GLN A 45 3.73 -5.28 -4.09
C GLN A 45 3.99 -4.56 -5.43
N PRO A 46 3.39 -5.01 -6.54
CA PRO A 46 3.57 -4.36 -7.82
C PRO A 46 2.95 -2.95 -7.81
N LEU A 47 3.47 -2.04 -8.65
CA LEU A 47 2.99 -0.65 -8.73
C LEU A 47 1.47 -0.57 -8.97
N ARG A 48 0.90 -1.49 -9.76
CA ARG A 48 -0.54 -1.55 -10.02
C ARG A 48 -1.39 -1.65 -8.74
N VAL A 49 -0.92 -2.38 -7.72
CA VAL A 49 -1.65 -2.54 -6.45
C VAL A 49 -1.62 -1.24 -5.66
N HIS A 50 -0.50 -0.51 -5.70
CA HIS A 50 -0.39 0.81 -5.07
C HIS A 50 -1.31 1.82 -5.74
N VAL A 51 -1.34 1.86 -7.07
CA VAL A 51 -2.22 2.75 -7.84
C VAL A 51 -3.69 2.44 -7.54
N GLU A 52 -4.07 1.16 -7.58
CA GLU A 52 -5.45 0.74 -7.26
C GLU A 52 -5.85 1.18 -5.84
N ARG A 53 -4.99 0.94 -4.85
CA ARG A 53 -5.24 1.34 -3.46
C ARG A 53 -5.45 2.85 -3.33
N VAL A 54 -4.58 3.65 -3.94
CA VAL A 54 -4.66 5.12 -3.88
C VAL A 54 -5.94 5.63 -4.55
N VAL A 55 -6.32 5.09 -5.71
CA VAL A 55 -7.55 5.49 -6.41
C VAL A 55 -8.79 5.11 -5.60
N ARG A 56 -8.83 3.92 -4.98
CA ARG A 56 -9.93 3.53 -4.08
C ARG A 56 -10.04 4.45 -2.87
N GLN A 57 -8.91 4.79 -2.26
CA GLN A 57 -8.86 5.74 -1.15
C GLN A 57 -9.36 7.12 -1.57
N TYR A 58 -8.97 7.59 -2.76
CA TYR A 58 -9.44 8.86 -3.31
C TYR A 58 -10.97 8.89 -3.45
N PHE A 59 -11.57 7.86 -4.05
CA PHE A 59 -13.04 7.76 -4.13
C PHE A 59 -13.72 7.68 -2.75
N ALA A 60 -13.12 7.00 -1.77
CA ALA A 60 -13.67 6.94 -0.43
C ALA A 60 -13.65 8.29 0.31
N MET A 61 -12.83 9.26 -0.14
CA MET A 61 -12.78 10.62 0.41
C MET A 61 -13.70 11.61 -0.31
N LEU A 62 -14.25 11.22 -1.47
CA LEU A 62 -15.09 12.07 -2.32
C LEU A 62 -16.58 12.03 -1.96
N ASP A 63 -16.99 11.20 -0.98
CA ASP A 63 -18.39 10.94 -0.65
C ASP A 63 -19.25 10.69 -1.92
N ASP A 64 -20.24 11.56 -2.19
CA ASP A 64 -21.13 11.49 -3.36
C ASP A 64 -20.67 12.37 -4.55
N GLU A 65 -19.51 13.04 -4.45
CA GLU A 65 -18.99 13.88 -5.53
C GLU A 65 -18.23 13.07 -6.59
N MET A 66 -18.58 13.28 -7.86
CA MET A 66 -17.90 12.64 -8.99
C MET A 66 -16.72 13.50 -9.46
N PRO A 67 -15.47 12.98 -9.42
CA PRO A 67 -14.31 13.73 -9.87
C PRO A 67 -14.30 13.85 -11.41
N THR A 68 -13.94 15.03 -11.90
CA THR A 68 -13.67 15.27 -13.34
C THR A 68 -12.18 15.14 -13.63
N ASP A 69 -11.83 14.70 -14.85
CA ASP A 69 -10.45 14.62 -15.34
C ASP A 69 -9.51 13.72 -14.50
N LEU A 70 -10.06 12.71 -13.81
CA LEU A 70 -9.30 11.81 -12.95
C LEU A 70 -8.13 11.12 -13.68
N TYR A 71 -8.32 10.76 -14.96
CA TYR A 71 -7.27 10.16 -15.77
C TYR A 71 -6.04 11.08 -15.85
N GLU A 72 -6.23 12.37 -16.11
CA GLU A 72 -5.12 13.31 -16.22
C GLU A 72 -4.52 13.69 -14.87
N LEU A 73 -5.33 13.69 -13.82
CA LEU A 73 -4.84 13.84 -12.46
C LEU A 73 -3.85 12.71 -12.12
N ILE A 74 -4.28 11.45 -12.28
CA ILE A 74 -3.46 10.29 -11.95
C ILE A 74 -2.25 10.18 -12.89
N LEU A 75 -2.43 10.47 -14.18
CA LEU A 75 -1.34 10.42 -15.15
C LEU A 75 -0.21 11.40 -14.77
N LYS A 76 -0.56 12.63 -14.33
CA LYS A 76 0.44 13.61 -13.86
C LYS A 76 1.21 13.14 -12.64
N GLU A 77 0.51 12.57 -11.65
CA GLU A 77 1.11 12.05 -10.42
C GLU A 77 2.10 10.91 -10.68
N ILE A 78 1.91 10.14 -11.76
CA ILE A 78 2.81 9.03 -12.11
C ILE A 78 3.91 9.50 -13.07
N GLU A 79 3.58 10.31 -14.07
CA GLU A 79 4.54 10.71 -15.11
C GLU A 79 5.64 11.63 -14.58
N GLN A 80 5.31 12.61 -13.73
CA GLN A 80 6.30 13.54 -13.20
C GLN A 80 7.44 12.84 -12.44
N PRO A 81 7.17 11.96 -11.44
CA PRO A 81 8.25 11.26 -10.75
C PRO A 81 9.01 10.29 -11.66
N LEU A 82 8.33 9.61 -12.58
CA LEU A 82 8.98 8.75 -13.57
C LEU A 82 10.00 9.53 -14.41
N LEU A 83 9.61 10.70 -14.93
CA LEU A 83 10.48 11.55 -15.74
C LEU A 83 11.64 12.11 -14.92
N SER A 84 11.39 12.55 -13.69
CA SER A 84 12.42 13.12 -12.80
C SER A 84 13.51 12.11 -12.49
N VAL A 85 13.14 10.90 -12.05
CA VAL A 85 14.10 9.83 -11.70
C VAL A 85 14.92 9.40 -12.92
N VAL A 86 14.30 9.28 -14.10
CA VAL A 86 15.04 8.90 -15.32
C VAL A 86 15.97 10.02 -15.78
N LEU A 87 15.56 11.28 -15.65
CA LEU A 87 16.39 12.44 -15.98
C LEU A 87 17.63 12.51 -15.08
N GLU A 88 17.45 12.29 -13.77
CA GLU A 88 18.55 12.17 -12.81
C GLU A 88 19.49 11.02 -13.18
N LYS A 89 18.93 9.83 -13.44
CA LYS A 89 19.70 8.64 -13.85
C LYS A 89 20.53 8.89 -15.12
N CYS A 90 20.03 9.73 -16.01
CA CYS A 90 20.71 10.13 -17.24
C CYS A 90 21.58 11.38 -17.10
N ARG A 91 21.67 11.99 -15.90
CA ARG A 91 22.37 13.24 -15.64
C ARG A 91 21.96 14.36 -16.60
N GLY A 92 20.66 14.48 -16.85
CA GLY A 92 20.10 15.48 -17.77
C GLY A 92 20.20 15.14 -19.26
N ASN A 93 20.80 14.00 -19.66
CA ASN A 93 20.88 13.61 -21.08
C ASN A 93 19.52 13.14 -21.60
N GLN A 94 18.80 14.04 -22.27
CA GLN A 94 17.46 13.79 -22.80
C GLN A 94 17.42 12.70 -23.87
N THR A 95 18.46 12.54 -24.70
CA THR A 95 18.50 11.48 -25.71
C THR A 95 18.53 10.11 -25.05
N LYS A 96 19.33 9.95 -24.00
CA LYS A 96 19.39 8.72 -23.21
C LYS A 96 18.08 8.46 -22.45
N CYS A 97 17.47 9.50 -21.88
CA CYS A 97 16.16 9.40 -21.23
C CYS A 97 15.09 8.88 -22.21
N ALA A 98 15.05 9.46 -23.41
CA ALA A 98 14.09 9.10 -24.44
C ALA A 98 14.23 7.63 -24.86
N GLN A 99 15.48 7.13 -24.97
CA GLN A 99 15.76 5.72 -25.21
C GLN A 99 15.30 4.82 -24.06
N ILE A 100 15.59 5.17 -22.80
CA ILE A 100 15.17 4.40 -21.62
C ILE A 100 13.64 4.33 -21.52
N LEU A 101 12.96 5.45 -21.77
CA LEU A 101 11.49 5.55 -21.68
C LEU A 101 10.78 5.02 -22.93
N GLY A 102 11.51 4.71 -24.01
CA GLY A 102 10.91 4.32 -25.30
C GLY A 102 10.09 5.44 -25.96
N LEU A 103 10.44 6.71 -25.70
CA LEU A 103 9.71 7.87 -26.22
C LEU A 103 10.46 8.52 -27.38
N ASN A 104 9.72 9.11 -28.32
CA ASN A 104 10.31 10.07 -29.24
C ASN A 104 10.88 11.27 -28.45
N ARG A 105 12.07 11.75 -28.80
CA ARG A 105 12.72 12.91 -28.16
C ARG A 105 11.82 14.16 -28.13
N GLY A 106 11.06 14.43 -29.18
CA GLY A 106 10.11 15.54 -29.24
C GLY A 106 9.00 15.41 -28.20
N THR A 107 8.49 14.19 -28.01
CA THR A 107 7.49 13.87 -26.97
C THR A 107 8.07 14.05 -25.57
N LEU A 108 9.27 13.50 -25.32
CA LEU A 108 9.96 13.67 -24.04
C LEU A 108 10.14 15.15 -23.70
N ARG A 109 10.65 15.95 -24.64
CA ARG A 109 10.88 17.39 -24.44
C ARG A 109 9.58 18.12 -24.08
N LYS A 110 8.47 17.82 -24.77
CA LYS A 110 7.16 18.41 -24.45
C LYS A 110 6.75 18.06 -23.02
N LYS A 111 6.85 16.79 -22.62
CA LYS A 111 6.52 16.35 -21.26
C LYS A 111 7.40 17.01 -20.19
N LEU A 112 8.73 17.08 -20.41
CA LEU A 112 9.65 17.76 -19.47
C LEU A 112 9.26 19.23 -19.28
N LYS A 113 8.86 19.94 -20.33
CA LYS A 113 8.36 21.32 -20.24
C LYS A 113 7.04 21.40 -19.47
N THR A 114 6.10 20.48 -19.72
CA THR A 114 4.81 20.43 -19.00
C THR A 114 5.00 20.31 -17.49
N TYR A 115 5.99 19.53 -17.04
CA TYR A 115 6.27 19.29 -15.61
C TYR A 115 7.35 20.22 -15.01
N GLY A 116 7.83 21.22 -15.74
CA GLY A 116 8.83 22.16 -15.23
C GLY A 116 10.22 21.54 -14.96
N LEU A 117 10.58 20.48 -15.68
CA LEU A 117 11.86 19.76 -15.54
C LEU A 117 12.91 20.20 -16.58
N MET A 118 12.63 21.26 -17.33
CA MET A 118 13.48 21.81 -18.39
C MET A 118 13.26 23.32 -18.49
#